data_AF-A0A0P4UWK2-F1
#
_entry.id   AF-A0A0P4UWK2-F1
#
_cell.length_a   1.000
_cell.length_b   1.000
_cell.length_c   1.000
_cell.angle_alpha   90.00
_cell.angle_beta   90.00
_cell.angle_gamma   90.00
#
_symmetry.space_group_name_H-M   'P 1'
#
loop_
_entity.id
_entity.type
_entity.pdbx_description
1 polymer ?
#
loop_
_entity_poly.entity_id
_entity_poly.type
_entity_poly.pdbx_seq_one_letter_code
_entity_poly.pdbx_strand_id
1 'polypeptide(L)'
;MRLIYRGVEYEYDPTQGTRDDRFSQFREPITLTYRGNRYQLDPNRPARSTVELQPRELIYRGNRYWVGYPDGKPMLTNATRSQPVATLNSTHRENLQRNLQRRIEIARQKGDNALLTLLEAERRQIA
;
A
#
# COMPACT_ATOMS: atom_id res chain seq x y z
N MET A 1 -27.10 20.11 5.32
CA MET A 1 -27.03 19.18 4.15
C MET A 1 -28.31 18.37 4.14
N ARG A 2 -29.00 18.23 3.00
CA ARG A 2 -30.22 17.39 2.93
C ARG A 2 -29.85 15.96 2.54
N LEU A 3 -30.28 15.01 3.35
CA LEU A 3 -29.99 13.58 3.19
C LEU A 3 -31.31 12.83 3.07
N ILE A 4 -31.44 11.95 2.07
CA ILE A 4 -32.61 11.10 1.91
C ILE A 4 -32.17 9.66 2.18
N TYR A 5 -32.74 9.05 3.23
CA TYR A 5 -32.48 7.66 3.57
C TYR A 5 -33.81 6.93 3.75
N ARG A 6 -34.00 5.82 3.01
CA ARG A 6 -35.23 5.00 3.01
C ARG A 6 -36.53 5.80 2.78
N GLY A 7 -36.47 6.79 1.90
CA GLY A 7 -37.65 7.61 1.55
C GLY A 7 -38.03 8.66 2.59
N VAL A 8 -37.24 8.82 3.66
CA VAL A 8 -37.38 9.92 4.62
C VAL A 8 -36.31 10.96 4.33
N GLU A 9 -36.74 12.21 4.19
CA GLU A 9 -35.85 13.36 4.01
C GLU A 9 -35.45 13.91 5.38
N TYR A 10 -34.15 14.05 5.59
CA TYR A 10 -33.54 14.59 6.79
C TYR A 10 -32.78 15.86 6.44
N GLU A 11 -33.09 16.94 7.15
CA GLU A 11 -32.30 18.16 7.13
C GLU A 11 -31.18 18.00 8.18
N TYR A 12 -29.97 17.69 7.72
CA TYR A 12 -28.81 17.53 8.59
C TYR A 12 -28.17 18.89 8.84
N ASP A 13 -28.38 19.42 10.05
CA ASP A 13 -27.68 20.59 10.57
C ASP A 13 -26.46 20.15 11.39
N PRO A 14 -25.22 20.33 10.88
CA PRO A 14 -24.00 19.92 11.58
C PRO A 14 -23.71 20.74 12.84
N THR A 15 -24.42 21.85 13.05
CA THR A 15 -24.35 22.69 14.26
C THR A 15 -25.34 22.26 15.34
N GLN A 16 -26.39 21.53 14.96
CA GLN A 16 -27.34 20.86 15.86
C GLN A 16 -26.71 19.54 16.33
N GLY A 17 -25.54 19.62 16.96
CA GLY A 17 -25.01 18.51 17.73
C GLY A 17 -25.96 18.26 18.89
N THR A 18 -26.88 17.32 18.73
CA THR A 18 -27.75 16.81 19.79
C THR A 18 -26.83 16.29 20.90
N ARG A 19 -26.55 17.15 21.89
CA ARG A 19 -26.04 16.76 23.21
C ARG A 19 -27.15 16.01 23.94
N ASP A 20 -27.57 14.86 23.42
CA ASP A 20 -28.24 13.87 24.24
C ASP A 20 -27.14 13.17 25.05
N ASP A 21 -26.77 13.82 26.15
CA ASP A 21 -25.77 13.45 27.14
C ASP A 21 -26.16 12.18 27.94
N ARG A 22 -27.01 11.32 27.37
CA ARG A 22 -27.54 10.11 28.04
C ARG A 22 -26.52 8.98 28.12
N PHE A 23 -25.46 9.06 27.31
CA PHE A 23 -24.34 8.10 27.33
C PHE A 23 -23.15 8.59 28.16
N SER A 24 -23.22 9.80 28.71
CA SER A 24 -22.12 10.44 29.46
C SER A 24 -22.10 10.06 30.94
N GLN A 25 -23.11 9.33 31.41
CA GLN A 25 -23.27 8.95 32.81
C GLN A 25 -22.59 7.62 33.19
N PHE A 26 -22.30 6.73 32.23
CA PHE A 26 -21.55 5.51 32.49
C PHE A 26 -20.05 5.74 32.28
N ARG A 27 -19.40 6.39 33.24
CA ARG A 27 -17.95 6.66 33.24
C ARG A 27 -17.18 5.54 33.95
N GLU A 28 -17.48 4.30 33.62
CA GLU A 28 -16.64 3.18 34.02
C GLU A 28 -15.57 2.92 32.94
N PRO A 29 -14.34 2.51 33.31
CA PRO A 29 -13.32 2.16 32.34
C PRO A 29 -13.80 1.00 31.47
N ILE A 30 -13.95 1.25 30.17
CA ILE A 30 -14.41 0.26 29.21
C ILE A 30 -13.26 -0.71 28.95
N THR A 31 -13.49 -1.99 29.21
CA THR A 31 -12.55 -3.06 28.88
C THR A 31 -12.90 -3.68 27.52
N LEU A 32 -12.01 -3.53 26.55
CA LEU A 32 -12.13 -4.10 25.20
C LEU A 32 -11.14 -5.26 25.05
N THR A 33 -11.57 -6.36 24.43
CA THR A 33 -10.68 -7.49 24.13
C THR A 33 -10.59 -7.68 22.62
N TYR A 34 -9.38 -7.61 22.07
CA TYR A 34 -9.14 -7.84 20.64
C TYR A 34 -7.88 -8.68 20.44
N ARG A 35 -8.02 -9.81 19.73
CA ARG A 35 -6.95 -10.80 19.48
C ARG A 35 -6.20 -11.24 20.75
N GLY A 36 -6.93 -11.49 21.83
CA GLY A 36 -6.34 -11.92 23.11
C GLY A 36 -5.72 -10.79 23.94
N ASN A 37 -5.57 -9.59 23.40
CA ASN A 37 -5.11 -8.42 24.14
C ASN A 37 -6.29 -7.70 24.79
N ARG A 38 -6.11 -7.30 26.05
CA ARG A 38 -7.07 -6.49 26.82
C ARG A 38 -6.64 -5.03 26.78
N TYR A 39 -7.57 -4.17 26.39
CA TYR A 39 -7.42 -2.73 26.32
C TYR A 39 -8.34 -2.10 27.36
N GLN A 40 -7.80 -1.24 28.21
CA GLN A 40 -8.58 -0.44 29.15
C GLN A 40 -8.67 0.97 28.61
N LEU A 41 -9.89 1.40 28.29
CA LEU A 41 -10.18 2.75 27.85
C LEU A 41 -10.83 3.49 29.02
N ASP A 42 -10.08 4.42 29.61
CA ASP A 42 -10.60 5.32 30.63
C ASP A 42 -11.21 6.57 29.96
N PRO A 43 -12.55 6.75 29.99
CA PRO A 43 -13.21 7.90 29.37
C PRO A 43 -12.89 9.23 30.05
N ASN A 44 -12.39 9.20 31.29
CA ASN A 44 -12.07 10.40 32.08
C ASN A 44 -10.63 10.85 31.91
N ARG A 45 -9.80 10.06 31.23
CA ARG A 45 -8.43 10.45 30.96
C ARG A 45 -8.46 11.66 30.02
N PRO A 46 -7.83 12.80 30.39
CA PRO A 46 -7.73 13.92 29.47
C PRO A 46 -7.09 13.40 28.18
N ALA A 47 -7.67 13.78 27.04
CA ALA A 47 -7.14 13.43 25.73
C ALA A 47 -5.65 13.76 25.76
N ARG A 48 -4.82 12.71 25.67
CA ARG A 48 -3.37 12.82 25.76
C ARG A 48 -2.99 13.90 24.76
N SER A 49 -2.40 15.00 25.26
CA SER A 49 -2.00 16.13 24.43
C SER A 49 -1.31 15.57 23.20
N THR A 50 -1.80 16.00 22.04
CA THR A 50 -1.34 15.57 20.73
C THR A 50 0.17 15.50 20.76
N VAL A 51 0.72 14.28 20.83
CA VAL A 51 2.13 14.06 20.57
C VAL A 51 2.31 14.68 19.20
N GLU A 52 3.08 15.77 19.11
CA GLU A 52 3.36 16.43 17.84
C GLU A 52 3.67 15.33 16.84
N LEU A 53 2.82 15.18 15.83
CA LEU A 53 2.93 14.11 14.84
C LEU A 53 4.20 14.41 14.07
N GLN A 54 5.31 13.87 14.57
CA GLN A 54 6.60 14.02 13.93
C GLN A 54 6.45 13.50 12.50
N PRO A 55 6.94 14.24 11.50
CA PRO A 55 6.80 13.83 10.11
C PRO A 55 7.43 12.44 9.93
N ARG A 56 6.64 11.47 9.49
CA ARG A 56 7.08 10.08 9.32
C ARG A 56 6.73 9.56 7.95
N GLU A 57 7.66 8.80 7.38
CA GLU A 57 7.43 7.98 6.21
C GLU A 57 6.82 6.63 6.64
N LEU A 58 5.70 6.25 6.04
CA LEU A 58 5.07 4.95 6.22
C LEU A 58 5.09 4.19 4.90
N ILE A 59 5.37 2.89 4.95
CA ILE A 59 5.40 2.01 3.78
C ILE A 59 4.30 0.97 3.91
N TYR A 60 3.36 0.95 2.96
CA TYR A 60 2.30 -0.06 2.90
C TYR A 60 2.16 -0.60 1.48
N ARG A 61 2.34 -1.93 1.32
CA ARG A 61 2.28 -2.63 0.03
C ARG A 61 3.15 -1.98 -1.07
N GLY A 62 4.33 -1.49 -0.71
CA GLY A 62 5.25 -0.81 -1.64
C GLY A 62 4.90 0.65 -1.95
N ASN A 63 3.77 1.15 -1.46
CA ASN A 63 3.40 2.56 -1.55
C ASN A 63 3.89 3.33 -0.32
N ARG A 64 4.46 4.51 -0.56
CA ARG A 64 4.97 5.42 0.47
C ARG A 64 3.91 6.46 0.82
N TYR A 65 3.66 6.62 2.11
CA TYR A 65 2.72 7.59 2.68
C TYR A 65 3.47 8.53 3.61
N TRP A 66 3.09 9.79 3.60
CA TRP A 66 3.71 10.84 4.40
C TRP A 66 2.65 11.37 5.36
N VAL A 67 2.92 11.29 6.67
CA VAL A 67 2.00 11.75 7.72
C VAL A 67 2.71 12.84 8.51
N GLY A 68 2.02 13.96 8.77
CA GLY A 68 2.55 15.07 9.58
C GLY A 68 3.33 16.15 8.83
N TYR A 69 3.25 16.19 7.49
CA TYR A 69 3.85 17.29 6.69
C TYR A 69 2.79 18.36 6.42
N PRO A 70 3.05 19.66 6.75
CA PRO A 70 2.09 20.74 6.53
C PRO A 70 1.74 20.95 5.05
N ASP A 71 2.71 20.70 4.15
CA ASP A 71 2.55 20.88 2.70
C ASP A 71 2.24 19.58 1.93
N GLY A 72 1.83 18.52 2.65
CA GLY A 72 1.27 17.30 2.05
C GLY A 72 2.28 16.30 1.47
N LYS A 73 3.48 16.71 1.02
CA LYS A 73 4.58 15.79 0.61
C LYS A 73 5.93 16.50 0.74
N PRO A 74 6.97 15.91 1.38
CA PRO A 74 8.32 16.44 1.20
C PRO A 74 8.70 16.31 -0.27
N MET A 75 9.29 17.37 -0.86
CA MET A 75 9.96 17.27 -2.16
C MET A 75 11.14 16.30 -2.00
N LEU A 76 10.87 15.02 -2.21
CA LEU A 76 11.91 14.00 -2.31
C LEU A 76 12.72 14.33 -3.55
N THR A 77 13.92 14.85 -3.34
CA THR A 77 14.94 14.85 -4.38
C THR A 77 15.08 13.38 -4.82
N ASN A 78 14.77 13.11 -6.09
CA ASN A 78 14.67 11.77 -6.67
C ASN A 78 16.00 10.99 -6.73
N ALA A 79 16.99 11.33 -5.89
CA ALA A 79 18.38 10.92 -6.02
C ALA A 79 18.65 9.43 -5.74
N THR A 80 17.69 8.66 -5.21
CA THR A 80 17.97 7.29 -4.75
C THR A 80 17.09 6.19 -5.37
N ARG A 81 16.12 6.51 -6.24
CA ARG A 81 15.16 5.51 -6.76
C ARG A 81 15.51 4.90 -8.12
N SER A 82 16.51 5.41 -8.83
CA SER A 82 16.88 4.93 -10.17
C SER A 82 17.78 3.69 -10.16
N GLN A 83 18.46 3.39 -9.05
CA GLN A 83 19.44 2.29 -8.99
C GLN A 83 18.84 0.87 -9.01
N PRO A 84 17.74 0.54 -8.29
CA PRO A 84 17.23 -0.84 -8.27
C PRO A 84 16.52 -1.26 -9.55
N VAL A 85 16.01 -0.32 -10.35
CA VAL A 85 15.27 -0.67 -11.59
C VAL A 85 16.25 -1.05 -12.71
N ALA A 86 17.41 -0.38 -12.77
CA ALA A 86 18.44 -0.69 -13.74
C ALA A 86 19.03 -2.10 -13.54
N THR A 87 19.26 -2.49 -12.28
CA THR A 87 19.76 -3.84 -11.94
C THR A 87 18.72 -4.92 -12.18
N LEU A 88 17.43 -4.67 -11.92
CA LEU A 88 16.36 -5.62 -12.22
C LEU A 88 16.23 -5.88 -13.73
N ASN A 89 16.30 -4.82 -14.54
CA ASN A 89 16.23 -4.94 -15.99
C ASN A 89 17.43 -5.71 -16.57
N SER A 90 18.64 -5.51 -16.04
CA SER A 90 19.82 -6.27 -16.48
C SER A 90 19.73 -7.76 -16.08
N THR A 91 19.33 -8.05 -14.84
CA THR A 91 19.12 -9.43 -14.38
C THR A 91 18.01 -10.13 -15.16
N HIS A 92 16.92 -9.43 -15.49
CA HIS A 92 15.84 -10.00 -16.29
C HIS A 92 16.31 -10.36 -17.71
N ARG A 93 17.06 -9.47 -18.37
CA ARG A 93 17.66 -9.74 -19.70
C ARG A 93 18.61 -10.93 -19.66
N GLU A 94 19.47 -11.00 -18.66
CA GLU A 94 20.39 -12.12 -18.49
C GLU A 94 19.64 -13.46 -18.32
N ASN A 95 18.58 -13.48 -17.52
CA ASN A 95 17.75 -14.67 -17.34
C ASN A 95 17.03 -15.09 -18.63
N LEU A 96 16.51 -14.14 -19.41
CA LEU A 96 15.91 -14.43 -20.72
C LEU A 96 16.93 -15.05 -21.68
N GLN A 97 18.14 -14.49 -21.75
CA GLN A 97 19.22 -15.01 -22.60
C GLN A 97 19.63 -16.43 -22.21
N ARG A 98 19.83 -16.68 -20.90
CA ARG A 98 20.17 -18.02 -20.40
C ARG A 98 19.07 -19.05 -20.70
N ASN A 99 17.80 -18.66 -20.55
CA ASN A 99 16.66 -19.54 -20.82
C ASN A 99 16.57 -19.87 -22.32
N LEU A 100 16.68 -18.86 -23.19
CA LEU A 100 16.71 -19.07 -24.64
C LEU A 100 17.86 -19.98 -25.08
N GLN A 101 19.07 -19.77 -24.56
CA GLN A 101 20.22 -20.61 -24.88
C GLN A 101 19.97 -22.07 -24.48
N ARG A 102 19.46 -22.30 -23.26
CA ARG A 102 19.11 -23.65 -22.80
C ARG A 102 18.05 -24.31 -23.70
N ARG A 103 17.02 -23.56 -24.12
CA ARG A 103 15.96 -24.08 -25.00
C ARG A 103 16.50 -24.42 -26.39
N ILE A 104 17.42 -23.63 -26.93
CA ILE A 104 18.11 -23.91 -28.20
C ILE A 104 18.94 -25.20 -28.08
N GLU A 105 19.70 -25.38 -27.00
CA GLU A 105 20.48 -26.59 -26.76
C GLU A 105 19.60 -27.83 -26.68
N ILE A 106 18.48 -27.76 -25.96
CA ILE A 106 17.50 -28.85 -25.88
C ILE A 106 16.88 -29.14 -27.25
N ALA A 107 16.48 -28.11 -28.00
CA ALA A 107 15.92 -28.27 -29.34
C ALA A 107 16.93 -28.91 -30.31
N ARG A 108 18.22 -28.54 -30.22
CA ARG A 108 19.31 -29.17 -30.98
C ARG A 108 19.48 -30.64 -30.64
N GLN A 109 19.47 -30.98 -29.34
CA GLN A 109 19.56 -32.38 -28.89
C GLN A 109 18.39 -33.23 -29.38
N LYS A 110 17.19 -32.63 -29.45
CA LYS A 110 15.98 -33.29 -29.94
C LYS A 110 15.86 -33.35 -31.47
N GLY A 111 16.66 -32.56 -32.20
CA GLY A 111 16.55 -32.44 -33.66
C GLY A 111 15.33 -31.64 -34.13
N ASP A 112 14.72 -30.83 -33.27
CA ASP A 112 13.50 -30.07 -33.56
C ASP A 112 13.83 -28.77 -34.32
N ASN A 113 14.04 -28.90 -35.63
CA ASN A 113 14.47 -27.80 -36.50
C ASN A 113 13.46 -26.65 -36.55
N ALA A 114 12.15 -26.93 -36.48
CA ALA A 114 11.10 -25.91 -36.49
C ALA A 114 11.08 -25.06 -35.21
N LEU A 115 11.38 -25.68 -34.07
CA LEU A 115 11.50 -24.95 -32.80
C LEU A 115 12.79 -24.12 -32.76
N LEU A 116 13.86 -24.66 -33.33
CA LEU A 116 15.16 -23.99 -33.39
C LEU A 116 15.07 -22.69 -34.21
N THR A 117 14.40 -22.70 -35.36
CA THR A 117 14.21 -21.48 -36.19
C THR A 117 13.40 -20.41 -35.46
N LEU A 118 12.36 -20.79 -34.72
CA LEU A 118 11.56 -19.85 -33.91
C LEU A 118 12.39 -19.26 -32.76
N LEU A 119 13.15 -20.07 -32.04
CA LEU A 119 14.00 -19.61 -30.93
C LEU A 119 15.16 -18.71 -31.41
N GLU A 120 15.70 -18.98 -32.59
CA GLU A 120 16.70 -18.11 -33.22
C GLU A 120 16.12 -16.77 -33.66
N ALA A 121 14.86 -16.75 -34.14
CA ALA A 121 14.14 -15.51 -34.42
C ALA A 121 13.87 -14.69 -33.14
N GLU A 122 13.44 -15.36 -32.07
CA GLU A 122 13.20 -14.73 -30.76
C GLU A 122 14.50 -14.14 -30.18
N ARG A 123 15.63 -14.84 -30.33
CA ARG A 123 16.95 -14.35 -29.94
C ARG A 123 17.32 -13.04 -30.66
N ARG A 124 16.97 -12.89 -31.93
CA ARG A 124 17.26 -11.67 -32.72
C ARG A 124 16.40 -10.47 -32.32
N GLN A 125 15.23 -10.70 -31.72
CA GLN A 125 14.34 -9.61 -31.27
C GLN A 125 14.71 -9.05 -29.88
N ILE A 126 15.40 -9.85 -29.06
CA ILE A 126 15.79 -9.49 -27.70
C ILE A 126 17.20 -8.88 -27.65
N ALA A 127 18.03 -9.12 -28.68
CA ALA A 127 19.35 -8.50 -28.88
C ALA A 127 19.20 -7.05 -29.33
#